data_AF-A0A2S7QNK1-F1
#
_entry.id   AF-A0A2S7QNK1-F1
#
_cell.length_a   1.000
_cell.length_b   1.000
_cell.length_c   1.000
_cell.angle_alpha   90.00
_cell.angle_beta   90.00
_cell.angle_gamma   90.00
#
_symmetry.space_group_name_H-M   'P 1'
#
loop_
_entity.id
_entity.type
_entity.pdbx_description
1 polymer ?
#
loop_
_entity_poly.entity_id
_entity_poly.type
_entity_poly.pdbx_seq_one_letter_code
_entity_poly.pdbx_strand_id
1 'polypeptide(L)'
;MDDFSPVERLDDSQFRRHMQNLEELIHQHVENHYHNRAYTGRQEDLKVALTRCGYTDQSEPSSQTMAALLVNPSKRNTAIRSLLASVILKAVDLKNGPEDSLLPDVITQFYHMIPKKRRANEKDAFNKALARWRQLSAYLLSHNSSHHESSLQSTDLATERILETLSTVLKPFIRSSRSESQSPTQMDNLASIIQEGKEFGMLLLEQPGTWVLGWESAAKRNSKMDPRASKEIVVFPSLGEVVNRGGREDLRVIVDVLKENI
;
A
#
# COMPACT_ATOMS: atom_id res chain seq x y z
N MET A 1 -4.52 -27.86 23.42
CA MET A 1 -4.26 -26.46 23.78
C MET A 1 -5.19 -25.64 22.93
N ASP A 2 -6.21 -25.07 23.53
CA ASP A 2 -7.13 -24.19 22.82
C ASP A 2 -6.35 -22.99 22.29
N ASP A 3 -6.48 -22.78 20.99
CA ASP A 3 -5.75 -21.77 20.24
C ASP A 3 -6.44 -20.42 20.49
N PHE A 4 -6.20 -19.83 21.66
CA PHE A 4 -6.79 -18.55 22.04
C PHE A 4 -6.22 -17.44 21.15
N SER A 5 -7.00 -17.06 20.13
CA SER A 5 -6.74 -15.85 19.34
C SER A 5 -7.58 -14.72 19.94
N PRO A 6 -6.95 -13.59 20.33
CA PRO A 6 -7.69 -12.48 20.93
C PRO A 6 -8.58 -11.73 19.93
N VAL A 7 -8.41 -12.00 18.63
CA VAL A 7 -9.17 -11.38 17.53
C VAL A 7 -9.77 -12.47 16.68
N GLU A 8 -11.07 -12.34 16.37
CA GLU A 8 -11.73 -13.22 15.42
C GLU A 8 -11.11 -13.06 14.03
N ARG A 9 -10.80 -14.19 13.39
CA ARG A 9 -10.27 -14.16 12.03
C ARG A 9 -11.36 -13.67 11.08
N LEU A 10 -11.05 -12.62 10.33
CA LEU A 10 -11.93 -12.11 9.29
C LEU A 10 -12.07 -13.14 8.17
N ASP A 11 -13.27 -13.19 7.59
CA ASP A 11 -13.52 -13.96 6.39
C ASP A 11 -12.94 -13.27 5.15
N ASP A 12 -12.74 -14.04 4.09
CA ASP A 12 -12.19 -13.53 2.82
C ASP A 12 -13.07 -12.41 2.21
N SER A 13 -14.37 -12.34 2.52
CA SER A 13 -15.29 -11.31 2.01
C SER A 13 -15.07 -9.96 2.69
N GLN A 14 -14.73 -9.96 3.97
CA GLN A 14 -14.39 -8.76 4.72
C GLN A 14 -13.10 -8.13 4.18
N PHE A 15 -12.06 -8.95 3.92
CA PHE A 15 -10.84 -8.45 3.27
C PHE A 15 -11.10 -7.85 1.88
N ARG A 16 -11.93 -8.53 1.06
CA ARG A 16 -12.34 -7.99 -0.25
C ARG A 16 -13.02 -6.64 -0.10
N ARG A 17 -13.95 -6.51 0.85
CA ARG A 17 -14.66 -5.26 1.12
C ARG A 17 -13.71 -4.13 1.55
N HIS A 18 -12.76 -4.39 2.44
CA HIS A 18 -11.78 -3.37 2.85
C HIS A 18 -10.91 -2.91 1.66
N MET A 19 -10.41 -3.85 0.86
CA MET A 19 -9.62 -3.53 -0.34
C MET A 19 -10.44 -2.75 -1.38
N GLN A 20 -11.69 -3.15 -1.63
CA GLN A 20 -12.61 -2.46 -2.54
C GLN A 20 -12.95 -1.05 -2.05
N ASN A 21 -13.22 -0.87 -0.76
CA ASN A 21 -13.51 0.45 -0.19
C ASN A 21 -12.33 1.40 -0.37
N LEU A 22 -11.10 0.95 -0.10
CA LEU A 22 -9.91 1.78 -0.27
C LEU A 22 -9.65 2.12 -1.75
N GLU A 23 -9.86 1.17 -2.66
CA GLU A 23 -9.77 1.40 -4.10
C GLU A 23 -10.80 2.45 -4.57
N GLU A 24 -12.05 2.33 -4.14
CA GLU A 24 -13.12 3.27 -4.48
C GLU A 24 -12.85 4.67 -3.91
N LEU A 25 -12.36 4.78 -2.68
CA LEU A 25 -11.95 6.06 -2.10
C LEU A 25 -10.86 6.74 -2.93
N ILE A 26 -9.84 5.98 -3.34
CA ILE A 26 -8.78 6.47 -4.24
C ILE A 26 -9.37 6.87 -5.59
N HIS A 27 -10.29 6.08 -6.15
CA HIS A 27 -10.96 6.37 -7.40
C HIS A 27 -11.69 7.72 -7.34
N GLN A 28 -12.58 7.87 -6.37
CA GLN A 28 -13.39 9.08 -6.18
C GLN A 28 -12.52 10.30 -5.92
N HIS A 29 -11.47 10.15 -5.11
CA HIS A 29 -10.49 11.22 -4.88
C HIS A 29 -9.90 11.72 -6.19
N VAL A 30 -9.45 10.79 -7.03
CA VAL A 30 -8.79 11.16 -8.28
C VAL A 30 -9.75 11.83 -9.25
N GLU A 31 -10.96 11.28 -9.39
CA GLU A 31 -12.00 11.82 -10.26
C GLU A 31 -12.48 13.21 -9.83
N ASN A 32 -12.48 13.50 -8.53
CA ASN A 32 -12.98 14.77 -8.00
C ASN A 32 -11.91 15.86 -7.96
N HIS A 33 -10.66 15.51 -7.69
CA HIS A 33 -9.63 16.51 -7.35
C HIS A 33 -8.55 16.74 -8.41
N TYR A 34 -8.38 15.88 -9.43
CA TYR A 34 -7.34 16.07 -10.46
C TYR A 34 -7.88 16.28 -11.87
N HIS A 35 -7.22 17.15 -12.64
CA HIS A 35 -7.61 17.50 -13.99
C HIS A 35 -6.87 16.67 -15.05
N ASN A 36 -7.51 16.51 -16.21
CA ASN A 36 -6.92 15.90 -17.41
C ASN A 36 -6.52 16.94 -18.47
N ARG A 37 -6.05 18.13 -18.06
CA ARG A 37 -5.52 19.15 -18.98
C ARG A 37 -4.10 18.83 -19.44
N ALA A 38 -3.60 19.48 -20.50
CA ALA A 38 -2.21 19.31 -20.92
C ALA A 38 -1.24 19.69 -19.78
N TYR A 39 -0.21 18.86 -19.57
CA TYR A 39 0.84 19.15 -18.59
C TYR A 39 1.83 20.16 -19.20
N THR A 40 2.16 21.22 -18.45
CA THR A 40 3.01 22.33 -18.91
C THR A 40 4.42 22.31 -18.31
N GLY A 41 4.69 21.42 -17.36
CA GLY A 41 6.02 21.28 -16.74
C GLY A 41 6.96 20.35 -17.50
N ARG A 42 8.14 20.09 -16.93
CA ARG A 42 9.11 19.14 -17.51
C ARG A 42 8.91 17.77 -16.89
N GLN A 43 8.89 16.74 -17.74
CA GLN A 43 8.76 15.35 -17.28
C GLN A 43 9.87 14.93 -16.30
N GLU A 44 11.08 15.51 -16.43
CA GLU A 44 12.18 15.24 -15.50
C GLU A 44 11.88 15.71 -14.07
N ASP A 45 11.15 16.82 -13.91
CA ASP A 45 10.76 17.32 -12.59
C ASP A 45 9.81 16.30 -11.90
N LEU A 46 8.93 15.65 -12.68
CA LEU A 46 8.07 14.56 -12.18
C LEU A 46 8.87 13.30 -11.84
N LYS A 47 9.86 12.94 -12.67
CA LYS A 47 10.72 11.78 -12.41
C LYS A 47 11.47 11.93 -11.10
N VAL A 48 12.05 13.11 -10.84
CA VAL A 48 12.70 13.42 -9.57
C VAL A 48 11.71 13.31 -8.41
N ALA A 49 10.50 13.86 -8.53
CA ALA A 49 9.48 13.72 -7.49
C ALA A 49 9.08 12.25 -7.24
N LEU A 50 8.92 11.45 -8.31
CA LEU A 50 8.57 10.02 -8.23
C LEU A 50 9.64 9.18 -7.53
N THR A 51 10.92 9.54 -7.60
CA THR A 51 11.96 8.85 -6.83
C THR A 51 11.75 8.96 -5.32
N ARG A 52 11.20 10.09 -4.84
CA ARG A 52 10.81 10.27 -3.43
C ARG A 52 9.60 9.39 -3.05
N CYS A 53 8.75 9.08 -4.02
CA CYS A 53 7.66 8.11 -3.86
C CYS A 53 8.13 6.64 -3.94
N GLY A 54 9.44 6.38 -3.98
CA GLY A 54 10.01 5.05 -4.08
C GLY A 54 10.02 4.44 -5.49
N TYR A 55 9.77 5.23 -6.55
CA TYR A 55 9.91 4.76 -7.93
C TYR A 55 11.37 4.85 -8.38
N THR A 56 11.90 3.72 -8.83
CA THR A 56 13.21 3.57 -9.46
C THR A 56 13.07 3.11 -10.92
N ASP A 57 14.19 2.96 -11.60
CA ASP A 57 14.21 2.37 -12.95
C ASP A 57 13.94 0.85 -12.95
N GLN A 58 14.02 0.20 -11.78
CA GLN A 58 13.74 -1.23 -11.61
C GLN A 58 12.29 -1.52 -11.20
N SER A 59 11.52 -0.51 -10.80
CA SER A 59 10.09 -0.69 -10.49
C SER A 59 9.29 -1.00 -11.75
N GLU A 60 8.17 -1.69 -11.58
CA GLU A 60 7.15 -1.84 -12.61
C GLU A 60 5.88 -1.08 -12.19
N PRO A 61 5.50 0.01 -12.91
CA PRO A 61 6.24 0.68 -13.99
C PRO A 61 7.45 1.46 -13.48
N SER A 62 8.43 1.71 -14.35
CA SER A 62 9.63 2.50 -13.99
C SER A 62 9.30 3.97 -13.72
N SER A 63 10.20 4.68 -13.04
CA SER A 63 10.07 6.13 -12.78
C SER A 63 9.76 6.92 -14.08
N GLN A 64 10.47 6.61 -15.16
CA GLN A 64 10.30 7.20 -16.49
C GLN A 64 8.92 6.89 -17.08
N THR A 65 8.47 5.63 -16.97
CA THR A 65 7.17 5.19 -17.51
C THR A 65 6.03 5.84 -16.74
N MET A 66 6.10 5.86 -15.41
CA MET A 66 5.10 6.52 -14.57
C MET A 66 5.03 8.03 -14.87
N ALA A 67 6.17 8.70 -15.03
CA ALA A 67 6.20 10.11 -15.43
C ALA A 67 5.50 10.34 -16.78
N ALA A 68 5.76 9.48 -17.79
CA ALA A 68 5.11 9.57 -19.09
C ALA A 68 3.59 9.39 -19.01
N LEU A 69 3.10 8.48 -18.16
CA LEU A 69 1.68 8.26 -17.93
C LEU A 69 1.01 9.45 -17.23
N LEU A 70 1.68 10.07 -16.25
CA LEU A 70 1.19 11.28 -15.59
C LEU A 70 1.12 12.47 -16.55
N VAL A 71 2.06 12.59 -17.49
CA VAL A 71 2.03 13.64 -18.52
C VAL A 71 0.84 13.45 -19.46
N ASN A 72 0.52 12.20 -19.85
CA ASN A 72 -0.55 11.86 -20.79
C ASN A 72 -1.95 12.10 -20.19
N PRO A 73 -2.73 13.09 -20.71
CA PRO A 73 -4.07 13.39 -20.21
C PRO A 73 -5.04 12.23 -20.16
N SER A 74 -4.96 11.30 -21.11
CA SER A 74 -5.87 10.15 -21.20
C SER A 74 -5.56 9.03 -20.20
N LYS A 75 -4.34 9.02 -19.66
CA LYS A 75 -3.84 7.97 -18.76
C LYS A 75 -3.56 8.46 -17.35
N ARG A 76 -3.61 9.78 -17.15
CA ARG A 76 -3.25 10.42 -15.89
C ARG A 76 -4.05 9.92 -14.70
N ASN A 77 -5.38 9.85 -14.78
CA ASN A 77 -6.19 9.39 -13.65
C ASN A 77 -5.81 7.95 -13.24
N THR A 78 -5.60 7.05 -14.21
CA THR A 78 -5.11 5.69 -13.95
C THR A 78 -3.72 5.70 -13.29
N ALA A 79 -2.81 6.54 -13.78
CA ALA A 79 -1.47 6.68 -13.21
C ALA A 79 -1.49 7.23 -11.78
N ILE A 80 -2.32 8.24 -11.49
CA ILE A 80 -2.48 8.80 -10.15
C ILE A 80 -3.06 7.75 -9.19
N ARG A 81 -4.09 7.00 -9.60
CA ARG A 81 -4.67 5.92 -8.77
C ARG A 81 -3.62 4.86 -8.43
N SER A 82 -2.86 4.40 -9.43
CA SER A 82 -1.74 3.46 -9.26
C SER A 82 -0.67 4.01 -8.29
N LEU A 83 -0.29 5.28 -8.45
CA LEU A 83 0.68 5.96 -7.59
C LEU A 83 0.20 6.03 -6.14
N LEU A 84 -1.02 6.51 -5.91
CA LEU A 84 -1.62 6.63 -4.58
C LEU A 84 -1.70 5.26 -3.89
N ALA A 85 -2.28 4.26 -4.56
CA ALA A 85 -2.36 2.91 -4.03
C ALA A 85 -0.95 2.35 -3.72
N SER A 86 0.02 2.52 -4.63
CA SER A 86 1.39 2.03 -4.43
C SER A 86 2.06 2.65 -3.23
N VAL A 87 1.96 3.97 -3.03
CA VAL A 87 2.66 4.62 -1.93
C VAL A 87 2.02 4.22 -0.60
N ILE A 88 0.69 4.32 -0.50
CA ILE A 88 -0.05 4.03 0.74
C ILE A 88 0.09 2.56 1.13
N LEU A 89 -0.12 1.63 0.20
CA LEU A 89 -0.10 0.20 0.52
C LEU A 89 1.31 -0.37 0.69
N LYS A 90 2.35 0.27 0.13
CA LYS A 90 3.74 -0.08 0.50
C LYS A 90 4.09 0.40 1.90
N ALA A 91 3.56 1.55 2.33
CA ALA A 91 3.78 2.06 3.67
C ALA A 91 3.18 1.17 4.79
N VAL A 92 2.30 0.22 4.45
CA VAL A 92 1.75 -0.76 5.41
C VAL A 92 2.37 -2.16 5.29
N ASP A 93 3.44 -2.32 4.51
CA ASP A 93 4.19 -3.57 4.44
C ASP A 93 5.41 -3.51 5.38
N LEU A 94 5.43 -4.38 6.39
CA LEU A 94 6.53 -4.51 7.36
C LEU A 94 7.90 -4.76 6.71
N LYS A 95 7.95 -5.21 5.45
CA LYS A 95 9.20 -5.43 4.72
C LYS A 95 9.85 -4.14 4.24
N ASN A 96 9.09 -3.05 4.14
CA ASN A 96 9.57 -1.75 3.70
C ASN A 96 10.20 -0.97 4.87
N GLY A 97 10.96 0.08 4.53
CA GLY A 97 11.74 0.84 5.49
C GLY A 97 10.89 1.46 6.61
N PRO A 98 11.40 1.55 7.85
CA PRO A 98 10.63 2.03 8.99
C PRO A 98 10.27 3.52 8.92
N GLU A 99 11.02 4.33 8.16
CA GLU A 99 10.89 5.79 8.16
C GLU A 99 9.61 6.30 7.49
N ASP A 100 9.03 5.49 6.58
CA ASP A 100 7.80 5.78 5.85
C ASP A 100 6.70 4.77 6.20
N SER A 101 6.84 4.03 7.31
CA SER A 101 5.84 3.04 7.72
C SER A 101 4.64 3.72 8.37
N LEU A 102 3.44 3.38 7.89
CA LEU A 102 2.18 3.75 8.53
C LEU A 102 1.82 2.83 9.71
N LEU A 103 2.60 1.76 9.92
CA LEU A 103 2.40 0.81 11.02
C LEU A 103 3.13 1.28 12.28
N PRO A 104 2.67 0.87 13.49
CA PRO A 104 3.30 1.26 14.74
C PRO A 104 4.81 0.99 14.76
N ASP A 105 5.58 2.00 15.17
CA ASP A 105 7.04 1.94 15.20
C ASP A 105 7.58 0.75 15.96
N VAL A 106 6.99 0.43 17.11
CA VAL A 106 7.44 -0.70 17.94
C VAL A 106 7.35 -2.03 17.18
N ILE A 107 6.31 -2.20 16.34
CA ILE A 107 6.17 -3.39 15.50
C ILE A 107 7.17 -3.32 14.35
N THR A 108 7.23 -2.19 13.65
CA THR A 108 8.09 -2.04 12.47
C THR A 108 9.57 -2.19 12.82
N GLN A 109 10.04 -1.52 13.87
CA GLN A 109 11.43 -1.60 14.35
C GLN A 109 11.77 -3.02 14.82
N PHE A 110 10.91 -3.64 15.63
CA PHE A 110 11.16 -5.01 16.08
C PHE A 110 11.25 -5.96 14.89
N TYR A 111 10.32 -5.89 13.92
CA TYR A 111 10.36 -6.71 12.72
C TYR A 111 11.70 -6.61 11.98
N HIS A 112 12.27 -5.42 11.90
CA HIS A 112 13.57 -5.17 11.25
C HIS A 112 14.78 -5.67 12.06
N MET A 113 14.65 -5.82 13.38
CA MET A 113 15.68 -6.42 14.23
C MET A 113 15.73 -7.95 14.10
N ILE A 114 14.68 -8.58 13.58
CA ILE A 114 14.62 -10.04 13.52
C ILE A 114 15.56 -10.59 12.44
N PRO A 115 16.43 -11.56 12.76
CA PRO A 115 17.29 -12.20 11.77
C PRO A 115 16.49 -12.92 10.67
N LYS A 116 16.65 -12.47 9.43
CA LYS A 116 15.93 -12.98 8.24
C LYS A 116 16.50 -14.30 7.69
N LYS A 117 17.75 -14.65 8.01
CA LYS A 117 18.39 -15.91 7.58
C LYS A 117 17.98 -17.04 8.53
N ARG A 118 17.32 -18.07 8.02
CA ARG A 118 16.85 -19.24 8.78
C ARG A 118 17.10 -20.54 8.03
N ARG A 119 17.30 -21.63 8.77
CA ARG A 119 17.35 -22.98 8.19
C ARG A 119 15.97 -23.36 7.69
N ALA A 120 15.90 -24.19 6.64
CA ALA A 120 14.63 -24.55 6.00
C ALA A 120 13.62 -25.19 6.97
N ASN A 121 14.10 -26.01 7.92
CA ASN A 121 13.28 -26.68 8.93
C ASN A 121 12.76 -25.75 10.04
N GLU A 122 13.31 -24.54 10.18
CA GLU A 122 12.90 -23.55 11.21
C GLU A 122 11.89 -22.53 10.68
N LYS A 123 11.74 -22.42 9.35
CA LYS A 123 10.92 -21.38 8.71
C LYS A 123 9.45 -21.42 9.13
N ASP A 124 8.86 -22.62 9.21
CA ASP A 124 7.44 -22.76 9.55
C ASP A 124 7.15 -22.33 10.99
N ALA A 125 7.94 -22.82 11.94
CA ALA A 125 7.82 -22.44 13.35
C ALA A 125 8.07 -20.94 13.54
N PHE A 126 9.06 -20.39 12.83
CA PHE A 126 9.36 -18.96 12.86
C PHE A 126 8.22 -18.12 12.29
N ASN A 127 7.67 -18.46 11.12
CA ASN A 127 6.55 -17.73 10.52
C ASN A 127 5.31 -17.76 11.41
N LYS A 128 5.02 -18.89 12.06
CA LYS A 128 3.94 -19.01 13.06
C LYS A 128 4.18 -18.12 14.28
N ALA A 129 5.39 -18.15 14.85
CA ALA A 129 5.75 -17.30 15.98
C ALA A 129 5.67 -15.81 15.63
N LEU A 130 6.15 -15.42 14.45
CA LEU A 130 6.11 -14.05 13.95
C LEU A 130 4.66 -13.58 13.71
N ALA A 131 3.83 -14.41 13.09
CA ALA A 131 2.41 -14.12 12.87
C ALA A 131 1.66 -13.92 14.20
N ARG A 132 1.96 -14.75 15.20
CA ARG A 132 1.38 -14.65 16.55
C ARG A 132 1.85 -13.42 17.31
N TRP A 133 3.16 -13.14 17.30
CA TRP A 133 3.73 -11.93 17.91
C TRP A 133 3.06 -10.69 17.33
N ARG A 134 3.00 -10.58 15.99
CA ARG A 134 2.39 -9.46 15.28
C ARG A 134 0.92 -9.26 15.69
N GLN A 135 0.15 -10.35 15.72
CA GLN A 135 -1.26 -10.32 16.13
C GLN A 135 -1.42 -9.81 17.58
N LEU A 136 -0.65 -10.36 18.52
CA LEU A 136 -0.73 -9.99 19.93
C LEU A 136 -0.29 -8.53 20.15
N SER A 137 0.80 -8.11 19.50
CA SER A 137 1.28 -6.74 19.58
C SER A 137 0.28 -5.74 19.00
N ALA A 138 -0.31 -6.03 17.84
CA ALA A 138 -1.33 -5.16 17.25
C ALA A 138 -2.56 -5.04 18.15
N TYR A 139 -3.09 -6.16 18.66
CA TYR A 139 -4.21 -6.17 19.60
C TYR A 139 -3.94 -5.34 20.87
N LEU A 140 -2.76 -5.48 21.45
CA LEU A 140 -2.37 -4.75 22.67
C LEU A 140 -2.20 -3.24 22.41
N LEU A 141 -1.80 -2.84 21.21
CA LEU A 141 -1.67 -1.43 20.84
C LEU A 141 -3.03 -0.82 20.49
N SER A 142 -3.90 -1.53 19.77
CA SER A 142 -5.24 -1.06 19.39
C SER A 142 -6.16 -0.90 20.60
N HIS A 143 -6.13 -1.85 21.55
CA HIS A 143 -7.04 -1.83 22.70
C HIS A 143 -6.63 -0.89 23.85
N ASN A 144 -5.38 -0.40 23.87
CA ASN A 144 -4.90 0.55 24.89
C ASN A 144 -4.77 1.99 24.36
N SER A 145 -5.28 2.27 23.15
CA SER A 145 -5.11 3.55 22.45
C SER A 145 -5.74 4.77 23.15
N SER A 146 -6.56 4.60 24.19
CA SER A 146 -7.07 5.73 24.97
C SER A 146 -6.05 6.36 25.92
N HIS A 147 -4.87 5.75 26.12
CA HIS A 147 -3.89 6.18 27.13
C HIS A 147 -2.43 6.30 26.65
N HIS A 148 -2.10 5.99 25.39
CA HIS A 148 -0.72 6.03 24.89
C HIS A 148 -0.57 6.86 23.61
N GLU A 149 -0.39 8.17 23.76
CA GLU A 149 -0.11 9.10 22.65
C GLU A 149 1.28 8.90 22.03
N SER A 150 2.28 8.41 22.78
CA SER A 150 3.69 8.43 22.34
C SER A 150 4.07 7.44 21.24
N SER A 151 3.38 6.28 21.12
CA SER A 151 3.66 5.30 20.04
C SER A 151 2.93 5.63 18.74
N LEU A 152 1.95 6.55 18.77
CA LEU A 152 1.18 7.00 17.61
C LEU A 152 1.84 8.22 16.95
N GLN A 153 2.55 9.05 17.71
CA GLN A 153 3.23 10.26 17.22
C GLN A 153 4.13 10.05 15.99
N SER A 154 4.85 8.94 15.90
CA SER A 154 5.71 8.66 14.74
C SER A 154 4.94 8.16 13.52
N THR A 155 3.81 7.46 13.72
CA THR A 155 2.90 7.14 12.61
C THR A 155 2.23 8.39 12.04
N ASP A 156 2.08 9.43 12.85
CA ASP A 156 1.58 10.74 12.41
C ASP A 156 2.66 11.46 11.57
N LEU A 157 3.93 11.39 11.97
CA LEU A 157 5.06 11.89 11.15
C LEU A 157 5.17 11.16 9.80
N ALA A 158 5.02 9.84 9.76
CA ALA A 158 5.01 9.08 8.50
C ALA A 158 3.82 9.49 7.62
N THR A 159 2.65 9.71 8.21
CA THR A 159 1.45 10.21 7.52
C THR A 159 1.72 11.58 6.89
N GLU A 160 2.30 12.51 7.65
CA GLU A 160 2.68 13.84 7.15
C GLU A 160 3.68 13.76 5.99
N ARG A 161 4.72 12.92 6.10
CA ARG A 161 5.73 12.73 5.04
C ARG A 161 5.14 12.15 3.76
N ILE A 162 4.28 11.14 3.87
CA ILE A 162 3.61 10.54 2.73
C ILE A 162 2.68 11.57 2.07
N LEU A 163 1.93 12.32 2.88
CA LEU A 163 1.06 13.38 2.40
C LEU A 163 1.84 14.47 1.67
N GLU A 164 2.96 14.94 2.22
CA GLU A 164 3.84 15.93 1.58
C GLU A 164 4.43 15.41 0.26
N THR A 165 4.90 14.17 0.27
CA THR A 165 5.50 13.51 -0.91
C THR A 165 4.49 13.38 -2.05
N LEU A 166 3.29 12.89 -1.75
CA LEU A 166 2.20 12.77 -2.71
C LEU A 166 1.70 14.15 -3.17
N SER A 167 1.56 15.10 -2.26
CA SER A 167 1.15 16.47 -2.60
C SER A 167 2.15 17.13 -3.55
N THR A 168 3.45 16.91 -3.35
CA THR A 168 4.51 17.47 -4.20
C THR A 168 4.41 16.97 -5.64
N VAL A 169 4.27 15.65 -5.84
CA VAL A 169 4.21 15.08 -7.19
C VAL A 169 2.87 15.34 -7.87
N LEU A 170 1.76 15.46 -7.12
CA LEU A 170 0.41 15.63 -7.65
C LEU A 170 -0.01 17.09 -7.83
N LYS A 171 0.68 18.04 -7.19
CA LYS A 171 0.42 19.49 -7.28
C LYS A 171 0.14 20.01 -8.70
N PRO A 172 0.90 19.60 -9.75
CA PRO A 172 0.66 20.10 -11.10
C PRO A 172 -0.67 19.67 -11.73
N PHE A 173 -1.39 18.73 -11.11
CA PHE A 173 -2.61 18.13 -11.65
C PHE A 173 -3.86 18.51 -10.86
N ILE A 174 -3.74 19.23 -9.76
CA ILE A 174 -4.87 19.61 -8.90
C ILE A 174 -5.83 20.51 -9.69
N ARG A 175 -7.13 20.17 -9.67
CA ARG A 175 -8.19 21.04 -10.19
C ARG A 175 -8.25 22.31 -9.35
N SER A 176 -8.27 23.47 -10.01
CA SER A 176 -8.64 24.72 -9.34
C SER A 176 -10.02 24.56 -8.72
N SER A 177 -10.10 24.67 -7.38
CA SER A 177 -11.35 24.48 -6.63
C SER A 177 -12.41 25.45 -7.14
N ARG A 178 -13.63 24.96 -7.38
CA ARG A 178 -14.75 25.77 -7.90
C ARG A 178 -15.61 26.37 -6.77
N SER A 179 -15.42 25.95 -5.53
CA SER A 179 -16.09 26.50 -4.35
C SER A 179 -15.41 25.98 -3.08
N GLU A 180 -14.74 26.83 -2.31
CA GLU A 180 -14.03 26.48 -1.07
C GLU A 180 -14.99 26.16 0.11
N SER A 181 -16.30 26.30 -0.07
CA SER A 181 -17.23 26.43 1.06
C SER A 181 -17.98 25.17 1.47
N GLN A 182 -17.90 24.04 0.76
CA GLN A 182 -18.74 22.85 1.10
C GLN A 182 -18.10 21.46 0.92
N SER A 183 -16.88 21.33 0.37
CA SER A 183 -16.20 20.03 0.23
C SER A 183 -14.86 20.01 0.96
N PRO A 184 -14.45 18.88 1.57
CA PRO A 184 -13.09 18.75 2.12
C PRO A 184 -12.07 19.11 1.05
N THR A 185 -10.98 19.75 1.45
CA THR A 185 -9.93 20.10 0.50
C THR A 185 -9.33 18.83 -0.09
N GLN A 186 -8.67 18.93 -1.26
CA GLN A 186 -7.96 17.79 -1.84
C GLN A 186 -6.98 17.19 -0.83
N MET A 187 -6.32 18.02 -0.02
CA MET A 187 -5.35 17.58 0.98
C MET A 187 -6.03 16.83 2.14
N ASP A 188 -7.14 17.34 2.67
CA ASP A 188 -7.88 16.68 3.76
C ASP A 188 -8.44 15.32 3.32
N ASN A 189 -8.95 15.25 2.09
CA ASN A 189 -9.45 13.99 1.55
C ASN A 189 -8.31 12.98 1.33
N LEU A 190 -7.15 13.43 0.85
CA LEU A 190 -5.97 12.56 0.72
C LEU A 190 -5.47 12.05 2.08
N ALA A 191 -5.43 12.91 3.10
CA ALA A 191 -5.07 12.52 4.45
C ALA A 191 -6.03 11.45 5.01
N SER A 192 -7.33 11.59 4.75
CA SER A 192 -8.34 10.59 5.13
C SER A 192 -8.08 9.23 4.46
N ILE A 193 -7.68 9.22 3.18
CA ILE A 193 -7.35 7.98 2.46
C ILE A 193 -6.09 7.32 2.99
N ILE A 194 -5.08 8.12 3.36
CA ILE A 194 -3.86 7.60 4.02
C ILE A 194 -4.22 6.96 5.36
N GLN A 195 -5.12 7.59 6.13
CA GLN A 195 -5.62 7.02 7.39
C GLN A 195 -6.36 5.70 7.17
N GLU A 196 -7.24 5.59 6.18
CA GLU A 196 -7.90 4.32 5.82
C GLU A 196 -6.88 3.24 5.42
N GLY A 197 -5.81 3.62 4.71
CA GLY A 197 -4.68 2.73 4.43
C GLY A 197 -4.00 2.23 5.71
N LYS A 198 -3.72 3.13 6.66
CA LYS A 198 -3.15 2.81 7.98
C LYS A 198 -4.04 1.84 8.77
N GLU A 199 -5.34 2.10 8.82
CA GLU A 199 -6.31 1.20 9.47
C GLU A 199 -6.33 -0.18 8.81
N PHE A 200 -6.27 -0.24 7.47
CA PHE A 200 -6.15 -1.52 6.76
C PHE A 200 -4.84 -2.25 7.10
N GLY A 201 -3.73 -1.52 7.21
CA GLY A 201 -2.46 -2.08 7.67
C GLY A 201 -2.54 -2.68 9.07
N MET A 202 -3.14 -1.95 10.02
CA MET A 202 -3.39 -2.42 11.38
C MET A 202 -4.28 -3.67 11.40
N LEU A 203 -5.37 -3.66 10.63
CA LEU A 203 -6.23 -4.82 10.43
C LEU A 203 -5.40 -6.01 9.95
N LEU A 204 -4.55 -5.86 8.93
CA LEU A 204 -3.70 -6.96 8.49
C LEU A 204 -2.83 -7.50 9.64
N LEU A 205 -2.22 -6.63 10.46
CA LEU A 205 -1.39 -7.05 11.61
C LEU A 205 -2.14 -7.92 12.63
N GLU A 206 -3.39 -7.58 12.91
CA GLU A 206 -4.25 -8.32 13.85
C GLU A 206 -4.69 -9.69 13.32
N GLN A 207 -4.68 -9.86 12.00
CA GLN A 207 -5.18 -11.08 11.36
C GLN A 207 -4.14 -12.20 11.38
N PRO A 208 -4.53 -13.45 11.71
CA PRO A 208 -3.60 -14.57 11.72
C PRO A 208 -3.07 -14.86 10.30
N GLY A 209 -1.86 -15.41 10.21
CA GLY A 209 -1.21 -15.74 8.94
C GLY A 209 -0.20 -14.69 8.48
N THR A 210 0.28 -14.84 7.25
CA THR A 210 1.22 -13.90 6.61
C THR A 210 0.57 -13.35 5.36
N TRP A 211 0.41 -12.03 5.32
CA TRP A 211 -0.31 -11.31 4.28
C TRP A 211 0.67 -10.64 3.33
N VAL A 212 0.37 -10.67 2.03
CA VAL A 212 1.22 -10.10 0.98
C VAL A 212 0.39 -9.30 0.00
N LEU A 213 0.85 -8.09 -0.26
CA LEU A 213 0.34 -7.23 -1.33
C LEU A 213 1.13 -7.50 -2.60
N GLY A 214 0.42 -7.97 -3.63
CA GLY A 214 1.01 -8.35 -4.91
C GLY A 214 0.85 -7.26 -5.96
N TRP A 215 1.98 -6.68 -6.37
CA TRP A 215 2.06 -5.70 -7.46
C TRP A 215 2.32 -6.34 -8.82
N GLU A 216 2.54 -7.66 -8.83
CA GLU A 216 2.73 -8.46 -10.04
C GLU A 216 1.58 -9.46 -10.18
N SER A 217 1.14 -9.70 -11.42
CA SER A 217 0.13 -10.73 -11.66
C SER A 217 0.69 -12.11 -11.32
N ALA A 218 -0.08 -12.93 -10.61
CA ALA A 218 0.27 -14.32 -10.33
C ALA A 218 0.64 -15.13 -11.60
N ALA A 219 0.14 -14.72 -12.77
CA ALA A 219 0.44 -15.30 -14.08
C ALA A 219 1.85 -14.99 -14.62
N LYS A 220 2.49 -13.88 -14.20
CA LYS A 220 3.84 -13.49 -14.68
C LYS A 220 4.94 -14.43 -14.20
N ARG A 221 4.72 -15.19 -13.12
CA ARG A 221 5.71 -16.13 -12.57
C ARG A 221 6.08 -17.29 -13.51
N ASN A 222 5.28 -17.53 -14.57
CA ASN A 222 5.42 -18.70 -15.45
C ASN A 222 5.61 -18.41 -16.95
N SER A 223 5.68 -17.15 -17.41
CA SER A 223 5.83 -16.86 -18.85
C SER A 223 7.13 -16.11 -19.17
N LYS A 224 7.94 -16.64 -20.09
CA LYS A 224 8.97 -15.88 -20.81
C LYS A 224 8.32 -14.64 -21.42
N MET A 225 8.84 -13.48 -21.03
CA MET A 225 8.36 -12.14 -21.34
C MET A 225 8.15 -11.93 -22.85
N ASP A 226 6.91 -11.68 -23.28
CA ASP A 226 6.62 -11.09 -24.59
C ASP A 226 6.93 -9.58 -24.50
N PRO A 227 7.83 -9.02 -25.34
CA PRO A 227 8.17 -7.60 -25.35
C PRO A 227 7.00 -6.66 -25.72
N ARG A 228 5.80 -7.19 -26.04
CA ARG A 228 4.56 -6.42 -26.22
C ARG A 228 3.66 -6.35 -24.96
N ALA A 229 4.08 -6.88 -23.81
CA ALA A 229 3.22 -7.18 -22.65
C ALA A 229 3.04 -6.09 -21.57
N SER A 230 3.21 -4.79 -21.84
CA SER A 230 2.77 -3.77 -20.88
C SER A 230 1.98 -2.67 -21.57
N LYS A 231 0.84 -3.06 -22.14
CA LYS A 231 -0.29 -2.15 -22.34
C LYS A 231 -1.15 -2.02 -21.09
N GLU A 232 -0.72 -2.54 -19.96
CA GLU A 232 -1.46 -2.52 -18.71
C GLU A 232 -0.57 -2.00 -17.57
N ILE A 233 -1.19 -1.25 -16.65
CA ILE A 233 -0.62 -0.85 -15.36
C ILE A 233 -1.43 -1.47 -14.24
N VAL A 234 -0.77 -1.82 -13.13
CA VAL A 234 -1.45 -2.21 -11.89
C VAL A 234 -1.95 -0.95 -11.20
N VAL A 235 -3.26 -0.84 -11.05
CA VAL A 235 -3.92 0.29 -10.38
C VAL A 235 -4.10 0.00 -8.89
N PHE A 236 -4.37 -1.25 -8.55
CA PHE A 236 -4.53 -1.69 -7.16
C PHE A 236 -3.96 -3.10 -6.99
N PRO A 237 -3.21 -3.38 -5.90
CA PRO A 237 -2.51 -4.65 -5.75
C PRO A 237 -3.49 -5.78 -5.40
N SER A 238 -3.07 -7.02 -5.67
CA SER A 238 -3.75 -8.19 -5.11
C SER A 238 -3.48 -8.29 -3.61
N LEU A 239 -4.38 -8.92 -2.86
CA LEU A 239 -4.14 -9.37 -1.49
C LEU A 239 -4.08 -10.89 -1.47
N GLY A 240 -3.00 -11.45 -0.95
CA GLY A 240 -2.85 -12.90 -0.78
C GLY A 240 -2.36 -13.28 0.62
N GLU A 241 -2.71 -14.48 1.03
CA GLU A 241 -2.22 -15.12 2.24
C GLU A 241 -1.19 -16.18 1.88
N VAL A 242 -0.03 -16.14 2.55
CA VAL A 242 0.99 -17.17 2.41
C VAL A 242 0.57 -18.39 3.23
N VAL A 243 0.38 -19.51 2.54
CA VAL A 243 -0.03 -20.79 3.13
C VAL A 243 1.09 -21.80 2.93
N ASN A 244 1.48 -22.51 3.97
CA ASN A 244 2.45 -23.59 3.87
C ASN A 244 1.75 -24.90 3.51
N ARG A 245 2.04 -25.46 2.34
CA ARG A 245 1.54 -26.78 1.90
C ARG A 245 2.74 -27.70 1.65
N GLY A 246 2.93 -28.66 2.56
CA GLY A 246 3.98 -29.68 2.41
C GLY A 246 5.41 -29.12 2.41
N GLY A 247 5.69 -28.04 3.14
CA GLY A 247 7.01 -27.42 3.21
C GLY A 247 7.30 -26.42 2.08
N ARG A 248 6.32 -26.14 1.23
CA ARG A 248 6.37 -25.08 0.22
C ARG A 248 5.40 -23.96 0.56
N GLU A 249 5.88 -22.73 0.46
CA GLU A 249 5.03 -21.54 0.56
C GLU A 249 4.24 -21.40 -0.74
N ASP A 250 2.92 -21.38 -0.61
CA ASP A 250 1.96 -21.10 -1.68
C ASP A 250 1.23 -19.79 -1.36
N LEU A 251 0.81 -19.05 -2.38
CA LEU A 251 0.08 -17.79 -2.19
C LEU A 251 -1.39 -18.00 -2.53
N ARG A 252 -2.24 -18.02 -1.50
CA ARG A 252 -3.69 -18.03 -1.66
C ARG A 252 -4.18 -16.62 -1.92
N VAL A 253 -4.50 -16.31 -3.18
CA VAL A 253 -5.03 -14.99 -3.57
C VAL A 253 -6.47 -14.86 -3.05
N ILE A 254 -6.74 -13.76 -2.34
CA ILE A 254 -8.06 -13.41 -1.81
C ILE A 254 -8.70 -12.32 -2.65
N VAL A 255 -7.91 -11.31 -3.01
CA VAL A 255 -8.29 -10.19 -3.88
C VAL A 255 -7.36 -10.22 -5.08
N ASP A 256 -7.91 -10.25 -6.28
CA ASP A 256 -7.13 -10.20 -7.51
C ASP A 256 -6.52 -8.81 -7.75
N VAL A 257 -5.44 -8.77 -8.52
CA VAL A 257 -4.81 -7.52 -8.92
C VAL A 257 -5.72 -6.75 -9.88
N LEU A 258 -5.93 -5.45 -9.64
CA LEU A 258 -6.65 -4.58 -10.56
C LEU A 258 -5.66 -3.97 -11.55
N LYS A 259 -5.93 -4.16 -12.84
CA LYS A 259 -5.14 -3.58 -13.93
C LYS A 259 -6.01 -2.79 -14.88
N GLU A 260 -5.40 -1.79 -15.50
CA GLU A 260 -6.05 -1.01 -16.54
C GLU A 260 -5.12 -0.78 -17.74
N ASN A 261 -5.73 -0.58 -18.90
CA ASN A 261 -5.00 -0.37 -20.14
C ASN A 261 -4.36 1.02 -20.24
N ILE A 262 -3.06 1.08 -20.54
CA ILE A 262 -2.25 2.28 -20.74
C ILE A 262 -1.81 2.48 -22.18
#